data_AF-A0A261CJN1-F1
#
_entry.id   AF-A0A261CJN1-F1
#
_cell.length_a   1.000
_cell.length_b   1.000
_cell.length_c   1.000
_cell.angle_alpha   90.00
_cell.angle_beta   90.00
_cell.angle_gamma   90.00
#
_symmetry.space_group_name_H-M   'P 1'
#
loop_
_entity.id
_entity.type
_entity.pdbx_description
1 polymer ?
#
loop_
_entity_poly.entity_id
_entity_poly.type
_entity_poly.pdbx_seq_one_letter_code
_entity_poly.pdbx_strand_id
1 'polypeptide(L)'
;MNSVNPVSERFLFNDFPACIFLNRNTSTFRSKCAGFGVLTVKLIEETIDGDTYFQPQLSCRNGNLPKTVKIRYEMGIGHDNSSYEKTCEGGSYWKTNGPLIAKSLKMLYLLNAESEYVKEDKFMFHVGIHVESIQYSDGIWKFNFYDKLFPEEEIKNMITIEHKSGNVLFYSHMQLVKFHSENFTEKFSDVKHKNTNFDCLEKCLQIAHGVQLQLTDSELYGTIRIADIFGFRNVIRYCERRLIQNLGWKTDVLNSFLFAISHNLDRLLVQMLKDLKFSEFSKRVEVEDVPNMSMECMKLCTKFVFDHVDHGTLE
;
A
#
# COMPACT_ATOMS: atom_id res chain seq x y z
N MET A 1 -17.10 20.90 21.79
CA MET A 1 -16.96 19.53 21.28
C MET A 1 -15.47 19.28 21.12
N ASN A 2 -14.91 18.42 21.96
CA ASN A 2 -13.46 18.27 22.12
C ASN A 2 -12.84 17.55 20.91
N SER A 3 -11.87 18.20 20.28
CA SER A 3 -11.06 17.64 19.21
C SER A 3 -10.09 16.61 19.79
N VAL A 4 -10.24 15.35 19.38
CA VAL A 4 -9.24 14.32 19.63
C VAL A 4 -8.07 14.57 18.68
N ASN A 5 -6.99 15.15 19.20
CA ASN A 5 -5.70 15.16 18.53
C ASN A 5 -5.23 13.70 18.35
N PRO A 6 -4.80 13.26 17.15
CA PRO A 6 -4.08 12.01 17.04
C PRO A 6 -2.71 12.19 17.70
N VAL A 7 -2.56 11.53 18.86
CA VAL A 7 -1.33 11.47 19.63
C VAL A 7 -0.20 10.98 18.73
N SER A 8 0.68 11.91 18.37
CA SER A 8 1.95 11.63 17.72
C SER A 8 2.94 11.14 18.77
N GLU A 9 2.91 9.85 19.07
CA GLU A 9 4.09 9.14 19.58
C GLU A 9 4.36 7.98 18.64
N ARG A 10 5.09 8.31 17.56
CA ARG A 10 5.63 7.37 16.59
C ARG A 10 6.78 6.62 17.26
N PHE A 11 6.52 5.42 17.75
CA PHE A 11 7.56 4.41 17.82
C PHE A 11 7.77 3.87 16.40
N LEU A 12 8.59 4.59 15.63
CA LEU A 12 9.23 4.09 14.42
C LEU A 12 10.31 3.11 14.90
N PHE A 13 10.10 1.81 14.70
CA PHE A 13 11.22 0.87 14.74
C PHE A 13 11.95 1.02 13.41
N ASN A 14 12.95 1.91 13.41
CA ASN A 14 14.07 1.75 12.49
C ASN A 14 14.80 0.48 12.95
N ASP A 15 14.85 -0.51 12.08
CA ASP A 15 15.85 -1.58 12.08
C ASP A 15 15.81 -2.60 13.25
N PHE A 16 15.54 -3.87 12.88
CA PHE A 16 16.07 -5.07 13.53
C PHE A 16 15.49 -5.49 14.92
N PRO A 17 15.77 -6.72 15.39
CA PRO A 17 14.77 -7.66 15.89
C PRO A 17 14.37 -7.42 17.34
N ALA A 18 13.19 -7.91 17.67
CA ALA A 18 12.70 -7.95 19.05
C ALA A 18 13.53 -8.93 19.88
N CYS A 19 14.30 -8.41 20.85
CA CYS A 19 15.06 -9.24 21.78
C CYS A 19 14.18 -9.77 22.89
N ILE A 20 14.13 -11.09 23.05
CA ILE A 20 13.41 -11.73 24.13
C ILE A 20 14.40 -12.26 25.17
N PHE A 21 14.38 -11.70 26.37
CA PHE A 21 15.07 -12.27 27.54
C PHE A 21 14.11 -13.24 28.24
N LEU A 22 14.49 -14.51 28.32
CA LEU A 22 13.70 -15.52 29.03
C LEU A 22 14.15 -15.62 30.49
N ASN A 23 13.19 -15.50 31.40
CA ASN A 23 13.34 -15.95 32.78
C ASN A 23 12.06 -16.71 33.16
N ARG A 24 12.02 -18.02 32.83
CA ARG A 24 10.98 -19.05 33.13
C ARG A 24 9.48 -18.70 33.00
N ASN A 25 9.13 -17.48 32.64
CA ASN A 25 7.78 -16.96 32.45
C ASN A 25 7.68 -16.45 31.02
N THR A 26 6.58 -16.79 30.35
CA THR A 26 6.25 -16.41 28.97
C THR A 26 6.54 -14.92 28.73
N SER A 27 7.62 -14.64 28.02
CA SER A 27 7.97 -13.29 27.60
C SER A 27 7.09 -12.92 26.41
N THR A 28 6.36 -11.82 26.57
CA THR A 28 5.45 -11.28 25.57
C THR A 28 6.03 -9.98 25.05
N PHE A 29 6.47 -9.96 23.79
CA PHE A 29 6.96 -8.74 23.15
C PHE A 29 5.87 -8.13 22.29
N ARG A 30 5.77 -6.80 22.24
CA ARG A 30 4.81 -6.08 21.39
C ARG A 30 5.54 -5.09 20.48
N SER A 31 5.31 -5.18 19.18
CA SER A 31 5.76 -4.18 18.21
C SER A 31 4.63 -3.76 17.29
N LYS A 32 4.68 -2.51 16.81
CA LYS A 32 3.75 -1.99 15.81
C LYS A 32 4.34 -2.26 14.43
N CYS A 33 3.63 -3.02 13.60
CA CYS A 33 3.89 -3.11 12.16
C CYS A 33 2.99 -2.09 11.46
N ALA A 34 3.59 -1.21 10.66
CA ALA A 34 2.87 -0.13 10.03
C ALA A 34 1.83 -0.70 9.06
N GLY A 35 0.60 -0.17 9.08
CA GLY A 35 -0.51 -0.67 8.27
C GLY A 35 -1.17 -1.99 8.73
N PHE A 36 -0.62 -2.70 9.72
CA PHE A 36 -1.13 -4.02 10.16
C PHE A 36 -1.64 -4.05 11.61
N GLY A 37 -0.93 -3.39 12.54
CA GLY A 37 -1.33 -3.29 13.96
C GLY A 37 -0.23 -3.71 14.93
N VAL A 38 -0.62 -4.03 16.17
CA VAL A 38 0.34 -4.47 17.20
C VAL A 38 0.54 -5.98 17.10
N LEU A 39 1.72 -6.38 16.62
CA LEU A 39 2.23 -7.73 16.66
C LEU A 39 2.69 -8.06 18.07
N THR A 40 2.34 -9.26 18.52
CA THR A 40 2.76 -9.82 19.79
C THR A 40 3.45 -11.16 19.55
N VAL A 41 4.71 -11.28 19.99
CA VAL A 41 5.46 -12.53 19.97
C VAL A 41 5.40 -13.15 21.36
N LYS A 42 5.02 -14.42 21.44
CA LYS A 42 5.03 -15.23 22.66
C LYS A 42 5.81 -16.51 22.39
N LEU A 43 6.78 -16.83 23.24
CA LEU A 43 7.39 -18.15 23.25
C LEU A 43 6.60 -19.07 24.19
N ILE A 44 6.21 -20.23 23.67
CA ILE A 44 5.53 -21.28 24.44
C ILE A 44 6.46 -22.48 24.54
N GLU A 45 6.56 -23.04 25.74
CA GLU A 45 7.24 -24.31 25.97
C GLU A 45 6.27 -25.46 25.69
N GLU A 46 6.69 -26.43 24.90
CA GLU A 46 5.92 -27.62 24.55
C GLU A 46 6.80 -28.86 24.67
N THR A 47 6.25 -29.95 25.23
CA THR A 47 6.95 -31.24 25.33
C THR A 47 6.38 -32.21 24.30
N ILE A 48 7.22 -32.69 23.39
CA ILE A 48 6.86 -33.63 22.32
C ILE A 48 7.79 -34.83 22.44
N ASP A 49 7.25 -36.04 22.59
CA ASP A 49 8.00 -37.30 22.73
C ASP A 49 9.09 -37.27 23.82
N GLY A 50 8.87 -36.51 24.90
CA GLY A 50 9.81 -36.35 26.01
C GLY A 50 10.88 -35.28 25.81
N ASP A 51 10.94 -34.66 24.63
CA ASP A 51 11.81 -33.53 24.34
C ASP A 51 11.05 -32.20 24.54
N THR A 52 11.72 -31.21 25.13
CA THR A 52 11.19 -29.85 25.28
C THR A 52 11.55 -28.99 24.07
N TYR A 53 10.58 -28.24 23.57
CA TYR A 53 10.71 -27.28 22.48
C TYR A 53 10.19 -25.90 22.89
N PHE A 54 10.83 -24.86 22.37
CA PHE A 54 10.28 -23.52 22.36
C PHE A 54 9.60 -23.25 21.03
N GLN A 55 8.34 -22.87 21.09
CA GLN A 55 7.50 -22.56 19.94
C GLN A 55 7.16 -21.07 19.94
N PRO A 56 7.71 -20.29 19.00
CA PRO A 56 7.32 -18.90 18.83
C PRO A 56 5.91 -18.82 18.23
N GLN A 57 5.05 -18.05 18.89
CA GLN A 57 3.69 -17.75 18.46
C GLN A 57 3.54 -16.26 18.22
N LEU A 58 3.09 -15.93 17.02
CA LEU A 58 2.84 -14.56 16.59
C LEU A 58 1.34 -14.30 16.61
N SER A 59 0.92 -13.26 17.31
CA SER A 59 -0.49 -12.85 17.39
C SER A 59 -0.61 -11.37 17.06
N CYS A 60 -1.74 -10.96 16.49
CA CYS A 60 -2.04 -9.55 16.22
C CYS A 60 -3.27 -9.14 17.02
N ARG A 61 -3.24 -7.96 17.63
CA ARG A 61 -4.44 -7.34 18.24
C ARG A 61 -4.72 -6.02 17.54
N ASN A 62 -5.87 -5.93 16.88
CA ASN A 62 -6.37 -4.70 16.28
C ASN A 62 -7.91 -4.72 16.22
N GLY A 63 -8.56 -3.56 16.17
CA GLY A 63 -10.01 -3.44 16.02
C GLY A 63 -10.50 -3.85 14.62
N ASN A 64 -9.69 -3.58 13.59
CA ASN A 64 -9.91 -4.01 12.20
C ASN A 64 -8.83 -5.00 11.78
N LEU A 65 -8.87 -6.22 12.32
CA LEU A 65 -7.93 -7.26 11.94
C LEU A 65 -8.14 -7.67 10.48
N PRO A 66 -7.10 -7.66 9.64
CA PRO A 66 -7.21 -8.21 8.29
C PRO A 66 -7.47 -9.71 8.35
N LYS A 67 -8.20 -10.26 7.40
CA LYS A 67 -8.57 -11.68 7.40
C LYS A 67 -7.34 -12.58 7.28
N THR A 68 -6.44 -12.24 6.36
CA THR A 68 -5.22 -12.99 6.08
C THR A 68 -4.09 -12.03 5.75
N VAL A 69 -2.87 -12.37 6.13
CA VAL A 69 -1.66 -11.67 5.69
C VAL A 69 -0.65 -12.63 5.10
N LYS A 70 0.05 -12.16 4.08
CA LYS A 70 1.22 -12.83 3.55
C LYS A 70 2.43 -12.21 4.23
N ILE A 71 3.17 -13.02 4.96
CA ILE A 71 4.37 -12.58 5.64
C ILE A 71 5.58 -13.37 5.17
N ARG A 72 6.73 -12.72 5.23
CA ARG A 72 8.02 -13.37 5.38
C ARG A 72 8.45 -13.24 6.82
N TYR A 73 9.09 -14.27 7.34
CA TYR A 73 9.69 -14.22 8.66
C TYR A 73 11.06 -14.87 8.63
N GLU A 74 11.89 -14.41 9.54
CA GLU A 74 13.13 -15.06 9.91
C GLU A 74 13.23 -15.12 11.42
N MET A 75 13.87 -16.17 11.91
CA MET A 75 14.15 -16.31 13.33
C MET A 75 15.57 -16.80 13.53
N GLY A 76 16.11 -16.43 14.67
CA GLY A 76 17.46 -16.75 15.02
C GLY A 76 17.75 -16.63 16.49
N ILE A 77 18.95 -17.03 16.86
CA ILE A 77 19.44 -17.02 18.23
C ILE A 77 20.74 -16.23 18.23
N GLY A 78 20.92 -15.34 19.19
CA GLY A 78 22.11 -14.52 19.29
C GLY A 78 22.51 -14.25 20.74
N HIS A 79 23.64 -13.57 20.89
CA HIS A 79 24.11 -13.06 22.18
C HIS A 79 23.77 -11.59 22.37
N ASP A 80 23.64 -10.84 21.26
CA ASP A 80 23.38 -9.42 21.24
C ASP A 80 22.57 -9.00 20.00
N ASN A 81 22.18 -7.73 19.96
CA ASN A 81 21.37 -7.18 18.88
C ASN A 81 22.12 -7.09 17.54
N SER A 82 23.46 -7.25 17.53
CA SER A 82 24.31 -7.03 16.36
C SER A 82 24.65 -8.31 15.60
N SER A 83 24.56 -9.48 16.23
CA SER A 83 24.86 -10.75 15.60
C SER A 83 23.97 -11.87 16.12
N TYR A 84 23.33 -12.57 15.19
CA TYR A 84 22.51 -13.72 15.50
C TYR A 84 22.67 -14.80 14.43
N GLU A 85 22.62 -16.06 14.84
CA GLU A 85 22.53 -17.19 13.95
C GLU A 85 21.09 -17.38 13.50
N LYS A 86 20.87 -17.25 12.20
CA LYS A 86 19.58 -17.51 11.58
C LYS A 86 19.28 -19.01 11.60
N THR A 87 18.26 -19.39 12.34
CA THR A 87 17.84 -20.79 12.50
C THR A 87 16.70 -21.18 11.57
N CYS A 88 15.88 -20.22 11.17
CA CYS A 88 14.83 -20.45 10.19
C CYS A 88 14.45 -19.20 9.42
N GLU A 89 13.94 -19.42 8.21
CA GLU A 89 13.22 -18.43 7.42
C GLU A 89 12.06 -19.10 6.71
N GLY A 90 11.09 -18.29 6.30
CA GLY A 90 10.00 -18.78 5.49
C GLY A 90 9.02 -17.69 5.10
N GLY A 91 8.07 -18.08 4.27
CA GLY A 91 6.89 -17.30 3.94
C GLY A 91 5.62 -18.05 4.36
N SER A 92 4.62 -17.34 4.84
CA SER A 92 3.34 -17.95 5.22
C SER A 92 2.16 -17.03 4.95
N TYR A 93 1.01 -17.66 4.68
CA TYR A 93 -0.30 -17.02 4.69
C TYR A 93 -0.92 -17.19 6.07
N TRP A 94 -0.84 -16.15 6.88
CA TRP A 94 -1.33 -16.16 8.25
C TRP A 94 -2.76 -15.63 8.35
N LYS A 95 -3.67 -16.47 8.81
CA LYS A 95 -5.03 -16.08 9.22
C LYS A 95 -4.98 -15.45 10.62
N THR A 96 -5.32 -14.17 10.72
CA THR A 96 -5.07 -13.39 11.95
C THR A 96 -6.04 -13.71 13.10
N ASN A 97 -7.05 -14.54 12.86
CA ASN A 97 -7.99 -15.01 13.89
C ASN A 97 -7.37 -16.05 14.83
N GLY A 98 -6.14 -16.51 14.56
CA GLY A 98 -5.35 -17.36 15.44
C GLY A 98 -3.88 -16.94 15.43
N PRO A 99 -3.06 -17.50 16.34
CA PRO A 99 -1.64 -17.27 16.30
C PRO A 99 -1.00 -17.94 15.08
N LEU A 100 -0.03 -17.29 14.45
CA LEU A 100 0.90 -17.98 13.57
C LEU A 100 1.90 -18.73 14.44
N ILE A 101 1.93 -20.04 14.27
CA ILE A 101 2.89 -20.94 14.93
C ILE A 101 4.10 -21.06 14.03
N ALA A 102 5.24 -20.57 14.49
CA ALA A 102 6.49 -20.71 13.77
C ALA A 102 7.18 -22.05 14.08
N LYS A 103 8.26 -22.34 13.36
CA LYS A 103 9.04 -23.56 13.56
C LYS A 103 9.53 -23.64 15.01
N SER A 104 9.29 -24.78 15.65
CA SER A 104 9.70 -25.02 17.03
C SER A 104 11.21 -25.29 17.11
N LEU A 105 11.85 -24.84 18.19
CA LEU A 105 13.27 -24.98 18.46
C LEU A 105 13.48 -25.91 19.64
N LYS A 106 14.30 -26.95 19.47
CA LYS A 106 14.55 -27.93 20.54
C LYS A 106 15.37 -27.27 21.66
N MET A 107 14.88 -27.33 22.90
CA MET A 107 15.50 -26.69 24.05
C MET A 107 16.93 -27.20 24.30
N LEU A 108 17.19 -28.49 24.07
CA LEU A 108 18.53 -29.06 24.23
C LEU A 108 19.55 -28.48 23.25
N TYR A 109 19.13 -28.04 22.06
CA TYR A 109 20.02 -27.34 21.13
C TYR A 109 20.42 -25.96 21.69
N LEU A 110 19.46 -25.28 22.32
CA LEU A 110 19.65 -23.96 22.91
C LEU A 110 20.49 -23.99 24.20
N LEU A 111 20.37 -25.04 25.00
CA LEU A 111 21.05 -25.20 26.28
C LEU A 111 22.38 -25.98 26.18
N ASN A 112 22.84 -26.29 24.97
CA ASN A 112 24.13 -26.97 24.81
C ASN A 112 25.25 -26.03 25.28
N ALA A 113 26.03 -26.45 26.28
CA ALA A 113 27.13 -25.65 26.84
C ALA A 113 28.21 -25.30 25.79
N GLU A 114 28.32 -26.10 24.73
CA GLU A 114 29.24 -25.85 23.61
C GLU A 114 28.72 -24.79 22.62
N SER A 115 27.42 -24.47 22.67
CA SER A 115 26.76 -23.64 21.67
C SER A 115 26.95 -22.13 21.88
N GLU A 116 27.63 -21.73 22.96
CA GLU A 116 27.88 -20.34 23.40
C GLU A 116 26.63 -19.44 23.55
N TYR A 117 25.44 -19.81 23.03
CA TYR A 117 24.26 -18.94 22.88
C TYR A 117 23.65 -18.47 24.20
N VAL A 118 23.92 -19.17 25.30
CA VAL A 118 23.43 -18.84 26.64
C VAL A 118 24.53 -18.16 27.43
N LYS A 119 24.35 -16.88 27.75
CA LYS A 119 25.26 -16.09 28.58
C LYS A 119 24.50 -15.59 29.80
N GLU A 120 25.03 -15.84 31.00
CA GLU A 120 24.43 -15.40 32.28
C GLU A 120 22.96 -15.83 32.42
N ASP A 121 22.66 -17.10 32.11
CA ASP A 121 21.30 -17.69 32.13
C ASP A 121 20.27 -17.00 31.21
N LYS A 122 20.74 -16.26 30.21
CA LYS A 122 19.91 -15.59 29.21
C LYS A 122 20.35 -16.02 27.82
N PHE A 123 19.39 -16.18 26.92
CA PHE A 123 19.63 -16.26 25.48
C PHE A 123 18.74 -15.26 24.77
N MET A 124 19.18 -14.75 23.62
CA MET A 124 18.43 -13.79 22.84
C MET A 124 17.74 -14.50 21.68
N PHE A 125 16.42 -14.39 21.61
CA PHE A 125 15.65 -14.85 20.47
C PHE A 125 15.37 -13.69 19.52
N HIS A 126 15.76 -13.85 18.26
CA HIS A 126 15.58 -12.86 17.20
C HIS A 126 14.41 -13.26 16.34
N VAL A 127 13.50 -12.31 16.09
CA VAL A 127 12.36 -12.50 15.20
C VAL A 127 12.26 -11.30 14.26
N GLY A 128 12.49 -11.55 12.97
CA GLY A 128 12.22 -10.62 11.89
C GLY A 128 10.90 -10.98 11.21
N ILE A 129 10.02 -9.99 11.02
CA ILE A 129 8.73 -10.18 10.34
C ILE A 129 8.58 -9.05 9.33
N HIS A 130 8.29 -9.45 8.10
CA HIS A 130 7.94 -8.53 7.03
C HIS A 130 6.56 -8.90 6.48
N VAL A 131 5.62 -7.97 6.53
CA VAL A 131 4.29 -8.14 5.95
C VAL A 131 4.38 -7.70 4.48
N GLU A 132 4.27 -8.65 3.56
CA GLU A 132 4.33 -8.36 2.11
C GLU A 132 2.98 -7.83 1.60
N SER A 133 1.89 -8.46 2.04
CA SER A 133 0.55 -8.10 1.58
C SER A 133 -0.53 -8.47 2.60
N ILE A 134 -1.64 -7.75 2.51
CA ILE A 134 -2.73 -7.78 3.46
C ILE A 134 -4.06 -8.01 2.72
N GLN A 135 -4.86 -8.94 3.21
CA GLN A 135 -6.22 -9.19 2.72
C GLN A 135 -7.22 -8.90 3.84
N TYR A 136 -8.10 -7.94 3.61
CA TYR A 136 -9.18 -7.58 4.52
C TYR A 136 -10.44 -8.42 4.24
N SER A 137 -11.57 -8.01 4.81
CA SER A 137 -12.87 -8.65 4.60
C SER A 137 -13.37 -8.58 3.16
N ASP A 138 -12.91 -7.61 2.38
CA ASP A 138 -13.20 -7.45 0.94
C ASP A 138 -12.63 -8.59 0.08
N GLY A 139 -11.72 -9.41 0.63
CA GLY A 139 -11.07 -10.51 -0.09
C GLY A 139 -10.02 -10.05 -1.10
N ILE A 140 -9.73 -8.76 -1.18
CA ILE A 140 -8.75 -8.20 -2.11
C ILE A 140 -7.39 -8.14 -1.43
N TRP A 141 -6.38 -8.74 -2.06
CA TRP A 141 -4.99 -8.62 -1.61
C TRP A 141 -4.43 -7.24 -1.97
N LYS A 142 -3.86 -6.57 -0.98
CA LYS A 142 -3.22 -5.25 -1.09
C LYS A 142 -1.76 -5.37 -0.70
N PHE A 143 -0.87 -4.70 -1.42
CA PHE A 143 0.54 -4.61 -1.06
C PHE A 143 0.70 -3.80 0.22
N ASN A 144 1.69 -4.15 1.06
CA ASN A 144 2.06 -3.33 2.19
C ASN A 144 3.07 -2.27 1.75
N PHE A 145 2.64 -1.02 1.64
CA PHE A 145 3.52 0.09 1.29
C PHE A 145 4.05 0.85 2.53
N TYR A 146 3.73 0.42 3.74
CA TYR A 146 4.11 1.14 4.95
C TYR A 146 5.46 0.70 5.52
N ASP A 147 5.96 -0.46 5.11
CA ASP A 147 7.22 -1.03 5.57
C ASP A 147 8.19 -1.21 4.40
N LYS A 148 9.50 -1.09 4.68
CA LYS A 148 10.55 -1.44 3.72
C LYS A 148 10.58 -2.95 3.50
N LEU A 149 11.09 -3.36 2.34
CA LEU A 149 11.42 -4.77 2.10
C LEU A 149 12.53 -5.22 3.03
N PHE A 150 12.52 -6.53 3.25
CA PHE A 150 13.51 -7.25 4.03
C PHE A 150 13.91 -8.51 3.24
N PRO A 151 15.23 -8.84 3.13
CA PRO A 151 16.39 -8.24 3.80
C PRO A 151 16.91 -6.92 3.19
N GLU A 152 17.92 -6.30 3.82
CA GLU A 152 18.50 -4.98 3.46
C GLU A 152 18.94 -4.87 1.99
N GLU A 153 19.37 -5.99 1.40
CA GLU A 153 19.72 -6.08 -0.02
C GLU A 153 18.54 -5.75 -0.95
N GLU A 154 17.31 -6.10 -0.56
CA GLU A 154 16.10 -5.80 -1.31
C GLU A 154 15.65 -4.33 -1.18
N ILE A 155 16.13 -3.60 -0.16
CA ILE A 155 15.79 -2.18 0.05
C ILE A 155 16.25 -1.32 -1.13
N LYS A 156 17.36 -1.68 -1.80
CA LYS A 156 17.86 -0.99 -3.00
C LYS A 156 16.87 -1.05 -4.18
N ASN A 157 15.91 -2.00 -4.13
CA ASN A 157 14.86 -2.15 -5.13
C ASN A 157 13.57 -1.42 -4.76
N MET A 158 13.59 -0.59 -3.71
CA MET A 158 12.43 0.20 -3.27
C MET A 158 12.60 1.68 -3.62
N ILE A 159 11.48 2.33 -3.89
CA ILE A 159 11.35 3.78 -3.89
C ILE A 159 10.70 4.22 -2.59
N THR A 160 11.16 5.36 -2.08
CA THR A 160 10.54 6.05 -0.94
C THR A 160 9.71 7.20 -1.50
N ILE A 161 8.49 7.37 -0.97
CA ILE A 161 7.63 8.49 -1.31
C ILE A 161 7.46 9.32 -0.05
N GLU A 162 7.88 10.58 -0.09
CA GLU A 162 7.91 11.46 1.07
C GLU A 162 6.98 12.66 0.95
N HIS A 163 6.40 13.06 2.08
CA HIS A 163 5.73 14.35 2.17
C HIS A 163 6.74 15.51 2.11
N LYS A 164 6.27 16.71 1.74
CA LYS A 164 7.09 17.94 1.73
C LYS A 164 7.85 18.22 3.02
N SER A 165 7.29 17.81 4.14
CA SER A 165 7.90 17.95 5.47
C SER A 165 9.05 16.97 5.74
N GLY A 166 9.41 16.10 4.78
CA GLY A 166 10.41 15.03 4.95
C GLY A 166 9.88 13.80 5.67
N ASN A 167 8.57 13.68 5.86
CA ASN A 167 7.97 12.47 6.45
C ASN A 167 7.78 11.43 5.36
N VAL A 168 8.34 10.24 5.54
CA VAL A 168 8.06 9.10 4.66
C VAL A 168 6.58 8.74 4.73
N LEU A 169 5.96 8.56 3.57
CA LEU A 169 4.57 8.15 3.41
C LEU A 169 4.48 6.67 3.07
N PHE A 170 5.21 6.26 2.02
CA PHE A 170 5.12 4.93 1.46
C PHE A 170 6.48 4.45 0.92
N TYR A 171 6.65 3.14 0.92
CA TYR A 171 7.69 2.41 0.22
C TYR A 171 7.03 1.61 -0.91
N SER A 172 7.60 1.61 -2.11
CA SER A 172 7.08 0.82 -3.23
C SER A 172 8.17 0.16 -4.05
N HIS A 173 7.86 -0.96 -4.70
CA HIS A 173 8.81 -1.68 -5.56
C HIS A 173 9.18 -0.84 -6.80
N MET A 174 10.47 -0.51 -6.92
CA MET A 174 11.00 0.34 -8.00
C MET A 174 10.72 -0.23 -9.39
N GLN A 175 10.85 -1.55 -9.57
CA GLN A 175 10.64 -2.19 -10.88
C GLN A 175 9.21 -2.01 -11.40
N LEU A 176 8.21 -2.15 -10.51
CA LEU A 176 6.80 -2.02 -10.86
C LEU A 176 6.45 -0.57 -11.19
N VAL A 177 7.03 0.38 -10.45
CA VAL A 177 6.80 1.81 -10.70
C VAL A 177 7.49 2.28 -11.99
N LYS A 178 8.76 1.91 -12.21
CA LYS A 178 9.51 2.24 -13.44
C LYS A 178 8.85 1.68 -14.70
N PHE A 179 8.21 0.52 -14.60
CA PHE A 179 7.46 -0.05 -15.73
C PHE A 179 6.31 0.85 -16.21
N HIS A 180 5.73 1.66 -15.31
CA HIS A 180 4.56 2.47 -15.62
C HIS A 180 4.86 3.94 -15.94
N SER A 181 6.06 4.44 -15.63
CA SER A 181 6.40 5.82 -15.88
C SER A 181 7.91 5.97 -16.05
N GLU A 182 8.31 6.36 -17.27
CA GLU A 182 9.70 6.65 -17.65
C GLU A 182 10.27 7.86 -16.88
N ASN A 183 9.41 8.66 -16.27
CA ASN A 183 9.78 9.82 -15.46
C ASN A 183 10.42 9.41 -14.11
N PHE A 184 10.33 8.13 -13.71
CA PHE A 184 10.96 7.63 -12.50
C PHE A 184 12.47 7.38 -12.71
N THR A 185 13.24 8.45 -12.61
CA THR A 185 14.70 8.37 -12.44
C THR A 185 15.08 8.13 -10.97
N GLU A 186 16.31 7.71 -10.68
CA GLU A 186 16.80 7.49 -9.30
C GLU A 186 16.66 8.72 -8.39
N LYS A 187 16.49 9.92 -8.96
CA LYS A 187 16.25 11.19 -8.25
C LYS A 187 14.79 11.41 -7.80
N PHE A 188 13.90 10.46 -8.08
CA PHE A 188 12.51 10.49 -7.60
C PHE A 188 12.36 9.99 -6.16
N SER A 189 13.47 9.70 -5.45
CA SER A 189 13.48 9.27 -4.05
C SER A 189 12.80 10.26 -3.09
N ASP A 190 12.58 11.51 -3.52
CA ASP A 190 12.04 12.59 -2.68
C ASP A 190 10.86 13.31 -3.38
N VAL A 191 9.76 12.61 -3.68
CA VAL A 191 8.60 13.26 -4.32
C VAL A 191 7.80 14.11 -3.35
N LYS A 192 8.31 15.31 -3.08
CA LYS A 192 7.68 16.30 -2.21
C LYS A 192 6.44 16.91 -2.88
N HIS A 193 5.25 16.38 -2.60
CA HIS A 193 3.97 16.98 -3.06
C HIS A 193 3.25 17.83 -2.00
N LYS A 194 2.57 18.89 -2.48
CA LYS A 194 1.63 19.73 -1.70
C LYS A 194 0.24 19.11 -1.86
N ASN A 195 -0.52 18.96 -0.77
CA ASN A 195 -1.94 18.57 -0.78
C ASN A 195 -2.28 17.21 -1.43
N THR A 196 -1.36 16.24 -1.40
CA THR A 196 -1.70 14.87 -1.85
C THR A 196 -2.63 14.21 -0.83
N ASN A 197 -3.82 13.82 -1.26
CA ASN A 197 -4.68 12.93 -0.47
C ASN A 197 -3.98 11.56 -0.36
N PHE A 198 -3.52 11.20 0.84
CA PHE A 198 -2.74 9.98 1.09
C PHE A 198 -3.49 8.71 0.69
N ASP A 199 -4.81 8.66 0.91
CA ASP A 199 -5.63 7.52 0.56
C ASP A 199 -5.69 7.32 -0.96
N CYS A 200 -5.76 8.41 -1.73
CA CYS A 200 -5.76 8.35 -3.19
C CYS A 200 -4.38 7.92 -3.74
N LEU A 201 -3.30 8.33 -3.07
CA LEU A 201 -1.95 7.89 -3.42
C LEU A 201 -1.76 6.40 -3.19
N GLU A 202 -2.19 5.88 -2.03
CA GLU A 202 -2.14 4.45 -1.75
C GLU A 202 -2.93 3.66 -2.81
N LYS A 203 -4.18 4.07 -3.11
CA LYS A 203 -5.03 3.43 -4.14
C LYS A 203 -4.37 3.45 -5.52
N CYS A 204 -3.74 4.57 -5.88
CA CYS A 204 -3.00 4.71 -7.12
C CYS A 204 -1.85 3.69 -7.22
N LEU A 205 -1.04 3.56 -6.16
CA LEU A 205 0.03 2.58 -6.08
C LEU A 205 -0.51 1.15 -6.13
N GLN A 206 -1.57 0.83 -5.40
CA GLN A 206 -2.17 -0.51 -5.44
C GLN A 206 -2.58 -0.89 -6.88
N ILE A 207 -3.26 0.01 -7.60
CA ILE A 207 -3.69 -0.23 -8.99
C ILE A 207 -2.48 -0.31 -9.93
N ALA A 208 -1.47 0.54 -9.75
CA ALA A 208 -0.23 0.46 -10.51
C ALA A 208 0.43 -0.90 -10.33
N HIS A 209 0.32 -1.51 -9.15
CA HIS A 209 0.86 -2.85 -8.86
C HIS A 209 -0.10 -3.99 -9.26
N GLY A 210 -1.18 -3.69 -9.96
CA GLY A 210 -2.11 -4.68 -10.51
C GLY A 210 -3.30 -5.03 -9.62
N VAL A 211 -3.49 -4.35 -8.49
CA VAL A 211 -4.65 -4.59 -7.61
C VAL A 211 -5.92 -4.01 -8.21
N GLN A 212 -6.94 -4.85 -8.37
CA GLN A 212 -8.24 -4.44 -8.91
C GLN A 212 -9.17 -3.92 -7.82
N LEU A 213 -8.94 -2.68 -7.40
CA LEU A 213 -9.75 -2.06 -6.34
C LEU A 213 -11.20 -1.77 -6.80
N GLN A 214 -12.14 -1.95 -5.87
CA GLN A 214 -13.50 -1.43 -5.99
C GLN A 214 -13.53 -0.04 -5.37
N LEU A 215 -13.59 0.99 -6.22
CA LEU A 215 -13.52 2.39 -5.83
C LEU A 215 -14.84 3.08 -6.13
N THR A 216 -15.22 4.02 -5.27
CA THR A 216 -16.29 4.99 -5.54
C THR A 216 -15.84 6.01 -6.59
N ASP A 217 -16.79 6.73 -7.21
CA ASP A 217 -16.47 7.74 -8.22
C ASP A 217 -15.52 8.82 -7.69
N SER A 218 -15.76 9.31 -6.46
CA SER A 218 -14.88 10.29 -5.80
C SER A 218 -13.44 9.76 -5.66
N GLU A 219 -13.29 8.49 -5.27
CA GLU A 219 -11.98 7.86 -5.17
C GLU A 219 -11.33 7.65 -6.54
N LEU A 220 -12.11 7.32 -7.58
CA LEU A 220 -11.61 7.22 -8.96
C LEU A 220 -11.08 8.57 -9.45
N TYR A 221 -11.83 9.66 -9.26
CA TYR A 221 -11.39 11.02 -9.59
C TYR A 221 -10.12 11.42 -8.83
N GLY A 222 -10.09 11.17 -7.52
CA GLY A 222 -8.90 11.42 -6.71
C GLY A 222 -7.68 10.61 -7.17
N THR A 223 -7.88 9.33 -7.50
CA THR A 223 -6.83 8.44 -7.98
C THR A 223 -6.30 8.88 -9.35
N ILE A 224 -7.18 9.32 -10.27
CA ILE A 224 -6.76 9.84 -11.59
C ILE A 224 -5.88 11.07 -11.43
N ARG A 225 -6.24 12.02 -10.56
CA ARG A 225 -5.39 13.21 -10.29
C ARG A 225 -3.99 12.82 -9.85
N ILE A 226 -3.88 11.83 -8.96
CA ILE A 226 -2.58 11.35 -8.51
C ILE A 226 -1.84 10.62 -9.65
N ALA A 227 -2.53 9.72 -10.36
CA ALA A 227 -1.93 8.98 -11.46
C ALA A 227 -1.39 9.89 -12.56
N ASP A 228 -2.09 10.99 -12.87
CA ASP A 228 -1.67 11.99 -13.85
C ASP A 228 -0.39 12.71 -13.43
N ILE A 229 -0.31 13.12 -12.15
CA ILE A 229 0.90 13.71 -11.56
C ILE A 229 2.12 12.78 -11.69
N PHE A 230 1.94 11.48 -11.44
CA PHE A 230 3.03 10.50 -11.51
C PHE A 230 3.24 9.90 -12.91
N GLY A 231 2.37 10.24 -13.88
CA GLY A 231 2.41 9.69 -15.24
C GLY A 231 1.96 8.23 -15.36
N PHE A 232 1.22 7.68 -14.41
CA PHE A 232 0.72 6.30 -14.42
C PHE A 232 -0.48 6.12 -15.37
N ARG A 233 -0.20 6.13 -16.68
CA ARG A 233 -1.23 6.03 -17.73
C ARG A 233 -2.07 4.75 -17.64
N ASN A 234 -1.51 3.65 -17.14
CA ASN A 234 -2.25 2.41 -16.90
C ASN A 234 -3.31 2.58 -15.81
N VAL A 235 -2.98 3.29 -14.72
CA VAL A 235 -3.92 3.60 -13.63
C VAL A 235 -5.01 4.52 -14.14
N ILE A 236 -4.67 5.57 -14.90
CA ILE A 236 -5.65 6.47 -15.53
C ILE A 236 -6.63 5.68 -16.39
N ARG A 237 -6.13 4.82 -17.29
CA ARG A 237 -6.97 3.97 -18.16
C ARG A 237 -7.86 3.01 -17.37
N TYR A 238 -7.35 2.44 -16.29
CA TYR A 238 -8.15 1.57 -15.41
C TYR A 238 -9.29 2.36 -14.78
N CYS A 239 -8.98 3.50 -14.16
CA CYS A 239 -9.98 4.34 -13.48
C CYS A 239 -11.01 4.90 -14.47
N GLU A 240 -10.58 5.36 -15.64
CA GLU A 240 -11.47 5.82 -16.71
C GLU A 240 -12.46 4.72 -17.12
N ARG A 241 -11.98 3.49 -17.33
CA ARG A 241 -12.85 2.35 -17.65
C ARG A 241 -13.86 2.08 -16.53
N ARG A 242 -13.47 2.21 -15.26
CA ARG A 242 -14.36 2.01 -14.12
C ARG A 242 -15.43 3.11 -14.03
N LEU A 243 -15.05 4.37 -14.27
CA LEU A 243 -16.00 5.48 -14.39
C LEU A 243 -17.02 5.20 -15.51
N ILE A 244 -16.57 4.72 -16.68
CA ILE A 244 -17.46 4.39 -17.80
C ILE A 244 -18.39 3.22 -17.44
N GLN A 245 -17.89 2.17 -16.78
CA GLN A 245 -18.74 1.03 -16.37
C GLN A 245 -19.77 1.42 -15.33
N ASN A 246 -19.45 2.40 -14.48
CA ASN A 246 -20.32 2.93 -13.45
C ASN A 246 -21.19 4.10 -13.95
N LEU A 247 -21.26 4.36 -15.26
CA LEU A 247 -22.10 5.41 -15.87
C LEU A 247 -23.60 5.12 -15.65
N GLY A 248 -24.06 5.33 -14.43
CA GLY A 248 -25.44 5.61 -14.09
C GLY A 248 -25.48 7.05 -13.62
N TRP A 249 -25.41 8.00 -14.56
CA TRP A 249 -25.48 9.46 -14.41
C TRP A 249 -26.17 9.92 -13.12
N LYS A 250 -25.39 10.04 -12.04
CA LYS A 250 -25.83 10.52 -10.71
C LYS A 250 -24.96 11.67 -10.19
N THR A 251 -23.86 11.95 -10.87
CA THR A 251 -22.91 13.03 -10.59
C THR A 251 -23.16 14.20 -11.54
N ASP A 252 -22.68 15.38 -11.12
CA ASP A 252 -22.71 16.61 -11.90
C ASP A 252 -21.91 16.44 -13.21
N VAL A 253 -22.66 16.17 -14.28
CA VAL A 253 -22.17 15.98 -15.66
C VAL A 253 -21.17 17.05 -16.06
N LEU A 254 -21.40 18.30 -15.66
CA LEU A 254 -20.59 19.43 -16.07
C LEU A 254 -19.19 19.38 -15.44
N ASN A 255 -19.11 19.04 -14.16
CA ASN A 255 -17.83 18.89 -13.46
C ASN A 255 -17.05 17.66 -13.94
N SER A 256 -17.75 16.56 -14.22
CA SER A 256 -17.15 15.35 -14.80
C SER A 256 -16.59 15.60 -16.21
N PHE A 257 -17.22 16.48 -16.99
CA PHE A 257 -16.82 16.80 -18.35
C PHE A 257 -15.49 17.58 -18.38
N LEU A 258 -15.40 18.65 -17.61
CA LEU A 258 -14.15 19.42 -17.48
C LEU A 258 -13.03 18.56 -16.91
N PHE A 259 -13.34 17.67 -15.97
CA PHE A 259 -12.36 16.73 -15.45
C PHE A 259 -11.82 15.79 -16.53
N ALA A 260 -12.69 15.30 -17.43
CA ALA A 260 -12.26 14.44 -18.53
C ALA A 260 -11.29 15.18 -19.47
N ILE A 261 -11.56 16.45 -19.77
CA ILE A 261 -10.67 17.29 -20.57
C ILE A 261 -9.33 17.52 -19.85
N SER A 262 -9.36 17.94 -18.58
CA SER A 262 -8.15 18.32 -17.85
C SER A 262 -7.18 17.16 -17.64
N HIS A 263 -7.66 15.92 -17.68
CA HIS A 263 -6.87 14.70 -17.50
C HIS A 263 -6.80 13.82 -18.76
N ASN A 264 -7.21 14.33 -19.92
CA ASN A 264 -7.15 13.64 -21.22
C ASN A 264 -7.83 12.26 -21.21
N LEU A 265 -9.03 12.19 -20.63
CA LEU A 265 -9.85 10.97 -20.54
C LEU A 265 -10.72 10.82 -21.78
N ASP A 266 -10.10 10.58 -22.93
CA ASP A 266 -10.76 10.62 -24.25
C ASP A 266 -11.96 9.67 -24.35
N ARG A 267 -11.91 8.49 -23.73
CA ARG A 267 -13.01 7.51 -23.83
C ARG A 267 -14.19 7.91 -22.97
N LEU A 268 -13.91 8.46 -21.79
CA LEU A 268 -14.95 9.04 -20.95
C LEU A 268 -15.57 10.25 -21.65
N LEU A 269 -14.74 11.13 -22.23
CA LEU A 269 -15.20 12.29 -22.98
C LEU A 269 -16.12 11.90 -24.14
N VAL A 270 -15.73 10.92 -24.97
CA VAL A 270 -16.58 10.37 -26.04
C VAL A 270 -17.92 9.90 -25.50
N GLN A 271 -17.94 9.18 -24.38
CA GLN A 271 -19.18 8.66 -23.84
C GLN A 271 -20.05 9.77 -23.26
N MET A 272 -19.47 10.80 -22.66
CA MET A 272 -20.21 11.96 -22.16
C MET A 272 -20.81 12.79 -23.29
N LEU A 273 -20.05 13.02 -24.38
CA LEU A 273 -20.51 13.79 -25.54
C LEU A 273 -21.70 13.15 -26.27
N LYS A 274 -21.96 11.84 -26.12
CA LYS A 274 -23.16 11.20 -26.70
C LYS A 274 -24.46 11.65 -26.05
N ASP A 275 -24.39 11.95 -24.74
CA ASP A 275 -25.56 12.22 -23.91
C ASP A 275 -25.65 13.71 -23.53
N LEU A 276 -24.59 14.49 -23.77
CA LEU A 276 -24.50 15.92 -23.46
C LEU A 276 -25.30 16.76 -24.46
N LYS A 277 -26.10 17.71 -23.96
CA LYS A 277 -26.79 18.69 -24.82
C LYS A 277 -25.83 19.79 -25.26
N PHE A 278 -26.00 20.29 -26.48
CA PHE A 278 -25.20 21.40 -26.98
C PHE A 278 -25.29 22.66 -26.09
N SER A 279 -26.47 22.97 -25.54
CA SER A 279 -26.67 24.10 -24.63
C SER A 279 -25.96 23.97 -23.27
N GLU A 280 -25.58 22.74 -22.88
CA GLU A 280 -24.78 22.47 -21.69
C GLU A 280 -23.28 22.55 -22.02
N PHE A 281 -22.89 22.04 -23.19
CA PHE A 281 -21.54 22.16 -23.72
C PHE A 281 -21.11 23.62 -23.89
N SER A 282 -21.94 24.45 -24.55
CA SER A 282 -21.63 25.85 -24.87
C SER A 282 -21.49 26.75 -23.64
N LYS A 283 -22.10 26.38 -22.52
CA LYS A 283 -21.94 27.09 -21.24
C LYS A 283 -20.59 26.87 -20.56
N ARG A 284 -19.81 25.89 -21.00
CA ARG A 284 -18.66 25.41 -20.23
C ARG A 284 -17.36 25.28 -21.02
N VAL A 285 -17.45 25.13 -22.33
CA VAL A 285 -16.27 25.19 -23.21
C VAL A 285 -16.26 26.57 -23.84
N GLU A 286 -15.47 27.46 -23.25
CA GLU A 286 -15.19 28.76 -23.84
C GLU A 286 -14.00 28.65 -24.80
N VAL A 287 -13.87 29.61 -25.70
CA VAL A 287 -12.72 29.68 -26.63
C VAL A 287 -11.40 29.70 -25.87
N GLU A 288 -11.40 30.22 -24.65
CA GLU A 288 -10.24 30.29 -23.74
C GLU A 288 -9.83 28.92 -23.16
N ASP A 289 -10.72 27.93 -23.16
CA ASP A 289 -10.42 26.57 -22.69
C ASP A 289 -9.70 25.73 -23.76
N VAL A 290 -9.93 26.05 -25.04
CA VAL A 290 -9.45 25.29 -26.20
C VAL A 290 -7.92 25.13 -26.22
N PRO A 291 -7.10 26.17 -25.94
CA PRO A 291 -5.64 26.04 -25.93
C PRO A 291 -5.11 25.05 -24.87
N ASN A 292 -5.88 24.78 -23.81
CA ASN A 292 -5.47 23.90 -22.72
C ASN A 292 -5.87 22.44 -22.96
N MET A 293 -6.63 22.15 -24.02
CA MET A 293 -7.04 20.79 -24.37
C MET A 293 -5.92 20.05 -25.09
N SER A 294 -5.80 18.74 -24.86
CA SER A 294 -5.02 17.92 -25.78
C SER A 294 -5.64 17.93 -27.18
N MET A 295 -4.81 17.66 -28.18
CA MET A 295 -5.24 17.58 -29.57
C MET A 295 -6.38 16.58 -29.78
N GLU A 296 -6.39 15.47 -29.06
CA GLU A 296 -7.46 14.46 -29.16
C GLU A 296 -8.77 14.97 -28.53
N CYS A 297 -8.71 15.56 -27.33
CA CYS A 297 -9.88 16.20 -26.72
C CYS A 297 -10.46 17.30 -27.63
N MET A 298 -9.62 18.14 -28.23
CA MET A 298 -10.04 19.21 -29.15
C MET A 298 -10.74 18.65 -30.40
N LYS A 299 -10.22 17.57 -30.98
CA LYS A 299 -10.86 16.89 -32.12
C LYS A 299 -12.24 16.37 -31.75
N LEU A 300 -12.38 15.76 -30.57
CA LEU A 300 -13.66 15.24 -30.08
C LEU A 300 -14.70 16.35 -29.86
N CYS A 301 -14.31 17.43 -29.18
CA CYS A 301 -15.17 18.59 -28.96
C CYS A 301 -15.57 19.27 -30.27
N THR A 302 -14.60 19.50 -31.18
CA THR A 302 -14.85 20.11 -32.49
C THR A 302 -15.83 19.28 -33.31
N LYS A 303 -15.64 17.95 -33.35
CA LYS A 303 -16.57 17.05 -34.03
C LYS A 303 -18.00 17.17 -33.46
N PHE A 304 -18.14 17.17 -32.14
CA PHE A 304 -19.44 17.32 -31.47
C PHE A 304 -20.13 18.63 -31.86
N VAL A 305 -19.38 19.74 -31.96
CA VAL A 305 -19.92 21.04 -32.40
C VAL A 305 -20.43 20.95 -33.84
N PHE A 306 -19.64 20.42 -34.77
CA PHE A 306 -20.06 20.29 -36.18
C PHE A 306 -21.28 19.38 -36.34
N ASP A 307 -21.31 18.24 -35.65
CA ASP A 307 -22.45 17.32 -35.68
C ASP A 307 -23.75 18.03 -35.24
N HIS A 308 -23.70 18.96 -34.28
CA HIS A 308 -24.90 19.71 -33.83
C HIS A 308 -25.27 20.91 -34.72
N VAL A 309 -24.28 21.51 -35.40
CA VAL A 309 -24.48 22.57 -36.40
C VAL A 309 -25.19 22.00 -37.63
N ASP A 310 -24.72 20.86 -38.14
CA ASP A 310 -25.23 20.22 -39.35
C ASP A 310 -26.65 19.63 -39.17
N HIS A 311 -27.05 19.34 -37.94
CA HIS A 311 -28.37 18.82 -37.60
C HIS A 311 -29.42 19.90 -37.24
N GLY A 312 -29.10 21.19 -37.39
CA GLY A 312 -30.07 22.28 -37.18
C GLY A 312 -30.50 22.49 -35.72
N THR A 313 -29.73 21.96 -34.77
CA THR A 313 -29.98 22.07 -33.31
C THR A 313 -29.53 23.40 -32.70
N LEU A 314 -29.07 24.35 -33.54
CA LEU A 314 -28.71 25.70 -33.17
C LEU A 314 -29.93 26.64 -33.27
N GLU A 315 -30.95 26.39 -32.46
CA GLU A 315 -31.98 27.37 -32.09
C GLU A 315 -31.98 27.58 -30.57
#